data_AF-A0A379LK89-F1
#
_entry.id   AF-A0A379LK89-F1
#
_cell.length_a   1.000
_cell.length_b   1.000
_cell.length_c   1.000
_cell.angle_alpha   90.00
_cell.angle_beta   90.00
_cell.angle_gamma   90.00
#
_symmetry.space_group_name_H-M   'P 1'
#
loop_
_entity.id
_entity.type
_entity.pdbx_description
1 polymer ?
#
loop_
_entity_poly.entity_id
_entity_poly.type
_entity_poly.pdbx_seq_one_letter_code
_entity_poly.pdbx_strand_id
1 'polypeptide(L)'
;MLYRHLLIAGLVASAVAITGCSKETEQAADAGNVEAAAESAGEDTVDNAQTAGAVATGAVVNAGEAIAEGANSAVESTANAVSEGSTAVAEGSKDVANNTKDNVDLQANPEVVEAVDEDQQY
;
A
#
# COMPACT_ATOMS: atom_id res chain seq x y z
N MET A 1 39.12 -38.48 24.90
CA MET A 1 37.66 -38.71 24.85
C MET A 1 36.89 -37.53 25.45
N LEU A 2 37.20 -37.12 26.69
CA LEU A 2 36.52 -36.00 27.38
C LEU A 2 36.51 -34.65 26.63
N TYR A 3 37.64 -34.26 26.04
CA TYR A 3 37.76 -32.98 25.32
C TYR A 3 36.91 -32.92 24.02
N ARG A 4 36.70 -34.05 23.36
CA ARG A 4 35.85 -34.11 22.16
C ARG A 4 34.38 -33.93 22.51
N HIS A 5 33.92 -34.54 23.61
CA HIS A 5 32.55 -34.33 24.09
C HIS A 5 32.32 -32.90 24.60
N LEU A 6 33.33 -32.28 25.20
CA LEU A 6 33.24 -30.88 25.67
C LEU A 6 33.19 -29.89 24.50
N LEU A 7 33.95 -30.13 23.42
CA LEU A 7 33.89 -29.30 22.21
C LEU A 7 32.58 -29.48 21.45
N ILE A 8 32.03 -30.69 21.40
CA ILE A 8 30.74 -30.93 20.73
C ILE A 8 29.59 -30.33 21.55
N ALA A 9 29.60 -30.47 22.88
CA ALA A 9 28.63 -29.81 23.75
C ALA A 9 28.71 -28.27 23.65
N GLY A 10 29.94 -27.72 23.54
CA GLY A 10 30.14 -26.28 23.32
C GLY A 10 29.68 -25.80 21.93
N LEU A 11 29.76 -26.65 20.91
CA LEU A 11 29.30 -26.36 19.55
C LEU A 11 27.77 -26.41 19.43
N VAL A 12 27.13 -27.38 20.10
CA VAL A 12 25.67 -27.44 20.22
C VAL A 12 25.16 -26.24 21.01
N ALA A 13 25.77 -25.88 22.15
CA ALA A 13 25.34 -24.73 22.94
C ALA A 13 25.51 -23.38 22.23
N SER A 14 26.44 -23.24 21.28
CA SER A 14 26.62 -22.01 20.50
C SER A 14 25.67 -21.87 19.31
N ALA A 15 25.06 -22.96 18.84
CA ALA A 15 24.00 -22.93 17.82
C ALA A 15 22.60 -22.63 18.42
N VAL A 16 22.39 -22.88 19.72
CA VAL A 16 21.09 -22.81 20.41
C VAL A 16 20.70 -21.39 20.86
N ALA A 17 21.49 -20.36 20.52
CA ALA A 17 21.15 -18.97 20.83
C ALA A 17 19.91 -18.44 20.04
N ILE A 18 19.39 -19.21 19.09
CA ILE A 18 18.22 -18.86 18.29
C ILE A 18 17.02 -19.64 18.85
N THR A 19 16.34 -19.03 19.83
CA THR A 19 14.94 -19.25 20.22
C THR A 19 14.36 -20.66 19.94
N GLY A 20 14.55 -21.57 20.89
CA GLY A 20 13.70 -22.75 21.11
C GLY A 20 14.01 -23.95 20.21
N CYS A 21 14.92 -24.82 20.66
CA CYS A 21 14.95 -26.20 20.18
C CYS A 21 13.64 -26.92 20.54
N SER A 22 13.24 -27.89 19.71
CA SER A 22 12.11 -28.75 20.01
C SER A 22 12.38 -29.64 21.22
N LYS A 23 11.30 -30.16 21.80
CA LYS A 23 11.38 -31.12 22.92
C LYS A 23 12.18 -32.37 22.58
N GLU A 24 12.27 -32.75 21.30
CA GLU A 24 13.03 -33.91 20.87
C GLU A 24 14.54 -33.64 20.91
N THR A 25 14.99 -32.49 20.41
CA THR A 25 16.37 -32.03 20.56
C THR A 25 16.81 -31.98 22.02
N GLU A 26 15.97 -31.41 22.90
CA GLU A 26 16.25 -31.28 24.33
C GLU A 26 16.37 -32.65 25.01
N GLN A 27 15.43 -33.57 24.74
CA GLN A 27 15.48 -34.94 25.27
C GLN A 27 16.67 -35.74 24.76
N ALA A 28 17.04 -35.60 23.49
CA ALA A 28 18.20 -36.28 22.91
C ALA A 28 19.52 -35.76 23.51
N ALA A 29 19.61 -34.45 23.76
CA ALA A 29 20.74 -33.84 24.45
C ALA A 29 20.87 -34.32 25.90
N ASP A 30 19.76 -34.35 26.64
CA ASP A 30 19.71 -34.84 28.04
C ASP A 30 20.02 -36.34 28.15
N ALA A 31 19.63 -37.14 27.15
CA ALA A 31 19.99 -38.55 27.05
C ALA A 31 21.47 -38.77 26.66
N GLY A 32 22.24 -37.71 26.38
CA GLY A 32 23.63 -37.79 25.92
C GLY A 32 23.77 -38.34 24.49
N ASN A 33 22.67 -38.41 23.73
CA ASN A 33 22.65 -38.88 22.36
C ASN A 33 22.93 -37.72 21.39
N VAL A 34 24.21 -37.43 21.23
CA VAL A 34 24.71 -36.30 20.43
C VAL A 34 24.26 -36.35 18.98
N GLU A 35 24.18 -37.54 18.38
CA GLU A 35 23.82 -37.68 16.96
C GLU A 35 22.33 -37.38 16.74
N ALA A 36 21.46 -37.94 17.58
CA ALA A 36 20.03 -37.62 17.55
C ALA A 36 19.74 -36.15 17.89
N ALA A 37 20.49 -35.57 18.83
CA ALA A 37 20.34 -34.15 19.17
C ALA A 37 20.76 -33.24 18.01
N ALA A 38 21.83 -33.59 17.28
CA ALA A 38 22.27 -32.84 16.11
C ALA A 38 21.30 -32.96 14.94
N GLU A 39 20.74 -34.15 14.71
CA GLU A 39 19.75 -34.41 13.66
C GLU A 39 18.45 -33.64 13.93
N SER A 40 17.92 -33.75 15.15
CA SER A 40 16.71 -33.02 15.58
C SER A 40 16.92 -31.50 15.58
N ALA A 41 18.09 -31.00 15.99
CA ALA A 41 18.40 -29.57 15.89
C ALA A 41 18.49 -29.08 14.42
N GLY A 42 18.92 -29.95 13.50
CA GLY A 42 18.91 -29.69 12.07
C GLY A 42 17.48 -29.55 11.53
N GLU A 43 16.59 -30.44 11.93
CA GLU A 43 15.16 -30.37 11.59
C GLU A 43 14.50 -29.11 12.18
N ASP A 44 14.74 -28.80 13.45
CA ASP A 44 14.25 -27.58 14.11
C ASP A 44 14.67 -26.32 13.35
N THR A 45 15.91 -26.30 12.83
CA THR A 45 16.43 -25.18 12.05
C THR A 45 15.68 -25.02 10.73
N VAL A 46 15.37 -26.14 10.06
CA VAL A 46 14.60 -26.13 8.80
C VAL A 46 13.18 -25.65 9.05
N ASP A 47 12.51 -26.17 10.08
CA ASP A 47 11.12 -25.81 10.41
C ASP A 47 10.99 -24.34 10.83
N ASN A 48 11.94 -23.85 11.64
CA ASN A 48 12.00 -22.45 12.02
C ASN A 48 12.25 -21.55 10.82
N ALA A 49 13.14 -21.95 9.89
CA ALA A 49 13.38 -21.20 8.66
C ALA A 49 12.14 -21.16 7.75
N GLN A 50 11.42 -22.28 7.62
CA GLN A 50 10.16 -22.34 6.85
C GLN A 50 9.08 -21.46 7.48
N THR A 51 8.92 -21.52 8.80
CA THR A 51 7.96 -20.70 9.54
C THR A 51 8.28 -19.21 9.40
N ALA A 52 9.55 -18.82 9.59
CA ALA A 52 9.99 -17.45 9.40
C ALA A 52 9.75 -16.98 7.96
N GLY A 53 10.04 -17.83 6.97
CA GLY A 53 9.76 -17.55 5.56
C GLY A 53 8.27 -17.36 5.26
N ALA A 54 7.40 -18.20 5.83
CA ALA A 54 5.95 -18.08 5.68
C ALA A 54 5.41 -16.79 6.32
N VAL A 55 5.87 -16.45 7.53
CA VAL A 55 5.50 -15.19 8.21
C VAL A 55 5.98 -13.98 7.40
N ALA A 56 7.22 -13.99 6.92
CA ALA A 56 7.76 -12.91 6.09
C ALA A 56 6.96 -12.76 4.79
N THR A 57 6.62 -13.86 4.12
CA THR A 57 5.79 -13.85 2.91
C THR A 57 4.40 -13.30 3.19
N GLY A 58 3.75 -13.75 4.26
CA GLY A 58 2.43 -13.24 4.68
C GLY A 58 2.45 -11.74 5.00
N ALA A 59 3.50 -11.26 5.66
CA ALA A 59 3.67 -9.83 5.93
C ALA A 59 3.83 -9.00 4.65
N VAL A 60 4.58 -9.50 3.67
CA VAL A 60 4.75 -8.84 2.36
C VAL A 60 3.43 -8.82 1.58
N VAL A 61 2.67 -9.91 1.59
CA VAL A 61 1.35 -9.98 0.93
C VAL A 61 0.39 -8.96 1.55
N ASN A 62 0.24 -8.97 2.88
CA ASN A 62 -0.64 -8.01 3.57
C ASN A 62 -0.24 -6.56 3.29
N ALA A 63 1.06 -6.25 3.28
CA ALA A 63 1.54 -4.91 2.93
C ALA A 63 1.20 -4.55 1.48
N GLY A 64 1.38 -5.49 0.55
CA GLY A 64 1.02 -5.32 -0.86
C GLY A 64 -0.47 -5.05 -1.08
N GLU A 65 -1.34 -5.80 -0.41
CA GLU A 65 -2.79 -5.60 -0.44
C GLU A 65 -3.18 -4.22 0.11
N ALA A 66 -2.63 -3.83 1.25
CA ALA A 66 -2.88 -2.51 1.84
C ALA A 66 -2.44 -1.36 0.92
N ILE A 67 -1.31 -1.50 0.24
CA ILE A 67 -0.84 -0.51 -0.75
C ILE A 67 -1.78 -0.45 -1.95
N ALA A 68 -2.21 -1.60 -2.48
CA ALA A 68 -3.12 -1.65 -3.62
C ALA A 68 -4.48 -1.03 -3.30
N GLU A 69 -5.06 -1.35 -2.15
CA GLU A 69 -6.33 -0.78 -1.67
C GLU A 69 -6.21 0.74 -1.48
N GLY A 70 -5.14 1.19 -0.82
CA GLY A 70 -4.87 2.62 -0.60
C GLY A 70 -4.69 3.39 -1.90
N ALA A 71 -3.96 2.82 -2.86
CA ALA A 71 -3.76 3.42 -4.18
C ALA A 71 -5.08 3.54 -4.96
N ASN A 72 -5.90 2.48 -4.98
CA ASN A 72 -7.21 2.52 -5.62
C ASN A 72 -8.13 3.58 -4.98
N SER A 73 -8.18 3.66 -3.66
CA SER A 73 -9.00 4.64 -2.95
C SER A 73 -8.56 6.09 -3.23
N ALA A 74 -7.24 6.34 -3.33
CA ALA A 74 -6.71 7.64 -3.70
C ALA A 74 -7.06 8.03 -5.15
N VAL A 75 -6.99 7.07 -6.08
CA VAL A 75 -7.39 7.26 -7.49
C VAL A 75 -8.89 7.54 -7.58
N GLU A 76 -9.73 6.77 -6.89
CA GLU A 76 -11.17 6.97 -6.87
C GLU A 76 -11.55 8.35 -6.30
N SER A 77 -10.94 8.73 -5.18
CA SER A 77 -11.15 10.06 -4.58
C SER A 77 -10.76 11.19 -5.54
N THR A 78 -9.63 11.03 -6.25
CA THR A 78 -9.18 12.00 -7.26
C THR A 78 -10.14 12.07 -8.43
N ALA A 79 -10.61 10.92 -8.94
CA ALA A 79 -11.57 10.87 -10.04
C ALA A 79 -12.90 11.54 -9.67
N ASN A 80 -13.40 11.30 -8.45
CA ASN A 80 -14.61 11.94 -7.95
C ASN A 80 -14.44 13.46 -7.84
N ALA A 81 -13.35 13.94 -7.24
CA ALA A 81 -13.06 15.36 -7.14
C ALA A 81 -12.96 16.05 -8.52
N VAL A 82 -12.33 15.39 -9.50
CA VAL A 82 -12.25 15.90 -10.88
C VAL A 82 -13.63 15.94 -11.54
N SER A 83 -14.46 14.91 -11.34
CA SER A 83 -15.83 14.84 -11.86
C SER A 83 -16.73 15.94 -11.30
N GLU A 84 -16.69 16.13 -9.98
CA GLU A 84 -17.42 17.19 -9.27
C GLU A 84 -16.95 18.58 -9.73
N GLY A 85 -15.64 18.80 -9.78
CA GLY A 85 -15.07 20.06 -10.26
C GLY A 85 -15.44 20.37 -11.71
N SER A 86 -15.43 19.36 -12.58
CA SER A 86 -15.84 19.52 -13.99
C SER A 86 -17.32 19.87 -14.12
N THR A 87 -18.16 19.26 -13.28
CA THR A 87 -19.60 19.57 -13.20
C THR A 87 -19.83 21.01 -12.75
N ALA A 88 -19.15 21.45 -11.68
CA ALA A 88 -19.24 22.82 -11.18
C ALA A 88 -18.78 23.86 -12.22
N VAL A 89 -17.70 23.58 -12.96
CA VAL A 89 -17.25 24.44 -14.06
C VAL A 89 -18.30 24.51 -15.17
N ALA A 90 -18.91 23.38 -15.55
CA ALA A 90 -19.95 23.36 -16.58
C ALA A 90 -21.20 24.14 -16.15
N GLU A 91 -21.60 24.02 -14.88
CA GLU A 91 -22.72 24.77 -14.30
C GLU A 91 -22.41 26.27 -14.26
N GLY A 92 -21.26 26.67 -13.70
CA GLY A 92 -20.85 28.07 -13.68
C GLY A 92 -20.73 28.67 -15.08
N SER A 93 -20.29 27.89 -16.07
CA SER A 93 -20.25 28.34 -17.47
C SER A 93 -21.64 28.59 -18.05
N LYS A 94 -22.63 27.73 -17.71
CA LYS A 94 -24.03 27.95 -18.10
C LYS A 94 -24.60 29.20 -17.43
N ASP A 95 -24.29 29.42 -16.15
CA ASP A 95 -24.75 30.59 -15.41
C ASP A 95 -24.19 31.88 -16.01
N VAL A 96 -22.90 31.92 -16.35
CA VAL A 96 -22.27 33.06 -17.05
C VAL A 96 -22.91 33.29 -18.41
N ALA A 97 -23.15 32.24 -19.19
CA ALA A 97 -23.79 32.35 -20.50
C ALA A 97 -25.22 32.90 -20.39
N ASN A 98 -26.00 32.41 -19.43
CA ASN A 98 -27.36 32.88 -19.16
C ASN A 98 -27.34 34.35 -18.71
N ASN A 99 -26.48 34.71 -17.77
CA ASN A 99 -26.35 36.09 -17.28
C ASN A 99 -25.94 37.06 -18.40
N THR A 100 -25.04 36.62 -19.30
CA THR A 100 -24.64 37.41 -20.47
C THR A 100 -25.82 37.59 -21.43
N LYS A 101 -26.62 36.55 -21.69
CA LYS A 101 -27.80 36.64 -22.54
C LYS A 101 -28.85 37.61 -21.98
N ASP A 102 -29.01 37.65 -20.66
CA ASP A 102 -29.98 38.52 -19.99
C ASP A 102 -29.49 39.98 -19.88
N ASN A 103 -28.18 40.23 -19.79
CA ASN A 103 -27.61 41.57 -19.63
C ASN A 103 -27.08 42.21 -20.93
N VAL A 104 -26.81 41.43 -21.97
CA VAL A 104 -26.35 41.90 -23.29
C VAL A 104 -27.52 41.81 -24.28
N ASP A 105 -28.65 42.41 -23.92
CA ASP A 105 -29.63 42.85 -24.91
C ASP A 105 -29.21 44.23 -25.43
N LEU A 106 -28.14 44.25 -26.22
CA LEU A 106 -27.66 45.47 -26.90
C LEU A 106 -28.66 45.99 -27.95
N GLN A 107 -29.67 45.19 -28.30
CA GLN A 107 -30.75 45.59 -29.22
C GLN A 107 -31.88 46.32 -28.50
N ALA A 108 -31.97 46.21 -27.17
CA ALA A 108 -32.94 46.94 -26.36
C ALA A 108 -32.44 48.31 -25.85
N ASN A 109 -31.18 48.67 -26.07
CA ASN A 109 -30.70 50.02 -25.76
C ASN A 109 -31.03 50.97 -26.91
N PRO A 110 -32.00 51.89 -26.77
CA PRO A 110 -32.42 52.79 -27.84
C PRO A 110 -31.28 53.69 -28.34
N GLU A 111 -30.30 54.03 -27.49
CA GLU A 111 -29.13 54.84 -27.87
C GLU A 111 -28.17 54.10 -28.81
N VAL A 112 -28.15 52.76 -28.76
CA VAL A 112 -27.32 51.92 -29.65
C VAL A 112 -28.02 51.67 -30.98
N VAL A 113 -29.36 51.54 -30.96
CA VAL A 113 -30.17 51.40 -32.18
C VAL A 113 -30.11 52.67 -33.03
N GLU A 114 -30.24 53.85 -32.41
CA GLU A 114 -30.21 55.14 -33.10
C GLU A 114 -28.84 55.42 -33.74
N ALA A 115 -27.74 55.08 -33.04
CA ALA A 115 -26.39 55.22 -33.57
C ALA A 115 -26.09 54.29 -34.77
N VAL A 116 -26.72 53.11 -34.84
CA VAL A 116 -26.56 52.17 -35.98
C VAL A 116 -27.40 52.61 -37.20
N ASP A 117 -28.55 53.24 -36.99
CA ASP A 117 -29.41 53.77 -38.06
C ASP A 117 -28.86 55.07 -38.67
N GLU A 118 -28.12 55.89 -37.92
CA GLU A 118 -27.45 57.08 -38.47
C GLU A 118 -26.25 56.73 -39.35
N ASP A 119 -25.46 55.70 -39.00
CA ASP A 119 -24.27 55.29 -39.76
C ASP A 119 -24.62 54.56 -41.08
N GLN A 120 -25.83 54.03 -41.22
CA GLN A 120 -26.32 53.38 -42.45
C GLN A 120 -27.04 54.32 -43.43
N GLN A 121 -27.14 55.62 -43.12
CA GLN A 121 -27.76 56.63 -43.98
C GLN A 121 -26.77 57.41 -44.87
N TYR A 122 -25.50 56.99 -44.94
CA TYR A 122 -24.48 57.52 -45.85
C TYR A 122 -24.13 56.59 -47.00
#